data_AF-A0A432JRV8-F1
#
_entry.id   AF-A0A432JRV8-F1
#
_cell.length_a   1.000
_cell.length_b   1.000
_cell.length_c   1.000
_cell.angle_alpha   90.00
_cell.angle_beta   90.00
_cell.angle_gamma   90.00
#
_symmetry.space_group_name_H-M   'P 1'
#
loop_
_entity.id
_entity.type
_entity.pdbx_description
1 polymer ?
#
loop_
_entity_poly.entity_id
_entity_poly.type
_entity_poly.pdbx_seq_one_letter_code
_entity_poly.pdbx_strand_id
1 'polypeptide(L)' 'MRTGGEFAEVFVEDRRGISALFDDGRVEELTSGRDRGAGVRVVVGDTTGFAHTADLSRTGLRAAAQMI' A
#
# COMPACT_ATOMS: atom_id res chain seq x y z
N MET A 1 -11.23 11.79 22.07
CA MET A 1 -11.55 12.41 20.78
C MET A 1 -11.22 11.41 19.67
N ARG A 2 -12.11 11.19 18.71
CA ARG A 2 -11.80 10.38 17.51
C ARG A 2 -10.96 11.26 16.58
N THR A 3 -9.78 10.81 16.20
CA THR A 3 -8.79 11.49 15.33
C THR A 3 -9.24 11.51 13.85
N GLY A 4 -10.48 11.90 13.59
CA GLY A 4 -11.03 11.94 12.24
C GLY A 4 -10.86 13.31 11.60
N GLY A 5 -10.55 13.33 10.30
CA GLY A 5 -10.66 14.54 9.48
C GLY A 5 -12.03 14.70 8.84
N GLU A 6 -12.18 15.79 8.09
CA GLU A 6 -13.39 16.12 7.30
C GLU A 6 -13.59 15.12 6.16
N PHE A 7 -12.48 14.66 5.59
CA PHE A 7 -12.46 13.59 4.62
C PHE A 7 -11.32 12.61 4.93
N ALA A 8 -11.57 11.34 4.68
CA ALA A 8 -10.54 10.32 4.72
C ALA A 8 -10.77 9.26 3.65
N GLU A 9 -9.70 8.82 3.02
CA GLU A 9 -9.70 7.70 2.09
C GLU A 9 -8.65 6.68 2.47
N VAL A 10 -8.93 5.43 2.10
CA VAL A 10 -8.00 4.31 2.23
C VAL A 10 -7.83 3.69 0.86
N PHE A 11 -6.59 3.65 0.39
CA PHE A 11 -6.20 2.94 -0.81
C PHE A 11 -5.54 1.63 -0.41
N VAL A 12 -5.89 0.53 -1.08
CA VAL A 12 -5.28 -0.79 -0.84
C VAL A 12 -4.87 -1.38 -2.18
N GLU A 13 -3.65 -1.90 -2.24
CA GLU A 13 -3.14 -2.64 -3.39
C GLU A 13 -2.56 -4.00 -2.98
N ASP A 14 -2.78 -4.98 -3.85
CA ASP A 14 -2.16 -6.31 -3.80
C ASP A 14 -1.92 -6.75 -5.25
N ARG A 15 -0.68 -6.64 -5.69
CA ARG A 15 -0.23 -6.96 -7.04
C ARG A 15 0.64 -8.21 -7.00
N ARG A 16 0.38 -9.14 -7.89
CA ARG A 16 1.26 -10.30 -8.14
C ARG A 16 1.77 -10.21 -9.57
N GLY A 17 3.07 -10.42 -9.73
CA GLY A 17 3.73 -10.35 -11.02
C GLY A 17 4.70 -11.50 -11.20
N ILE A 18 4.84 -11.95 -12.43
CA ILE A 18 5.89 -12.86 -12.87
C ILE A 18 6.54 -12.22 -14.09
N SER A 19 7.86 -12.15 -14.11
CA SER A 19 8.66 -11.71 -15.25
C SER A 19 9.63 -12.81 -15.64
N ALA A 20 9.84 -12.97 -16.93
CA ALA A 20 10.78 -13.92 -17.50
C ALA A 20 11.72 -13.20 -18.46
N LEU A 21 13.02 -13.47 -18.35
CA LEU A 21 14.00 -13.07 -19.34
C LEU A 21 14.30 -14.27 -20.24
N PHE A 22 14.03 -14.11 -21.53
CA PHE A 22 14.30 -15.13 -22.55
C PHE A 22 15.38 -14.62 -23.50
N ASP A 23 16.46 -15.38 -23.60
CA ASP A 23 17.60 -15.09 -24.47
C ASP A 23 18.21 -16.40 -24.99
N ASP A 24 18.84 -16.35 -26.17
CA ASP A 24 19.46 -17.50 -26.85
C ASP A 24 18.60 -18.79 -26.91
N GLY A 25 17.29 -18.62 -27.11
CA GLY A 25 16.36 -19.75 -27.24
C GLY A 25 16.00 -20.45 -25.91
N ARG A 26 16.40 -19.91 -24.77
CA ARG A 26 16.07 -20.44 -23.43
C ARG A 26 15.71 -19.34 -22.43
N VAL A 27 15.07 -19.75 -21.34
CA VAL A 27 14.76 -18.85 -20.22
C VAL A 27 16.00 -18.74 -19.35
N GLU A 28 16.55 -17.53 -19.22
CA GLU A 28 17.73 -17.24 -18.41
C GLU A 28 17.33 -16.85 -16.98
N GLU A 29 16.23 -16.11 -16.81
CA GLU A 29 15.75 -15.69 -15.49
C GLU A 29 14.22 -15.77 -15.39
N LEU A 30 13.74 -16.22 -14.22
CA LEU A 30 12.34 -16.15 -13.82
C LEU A 30 12.25 -15.47 -12.46
N THR A 31 11.58 -14.33 -12.42
CA THR A 31 11.32 -13.60 -11.18
C THR A 31 9.83 -13.61 -10.90
N SER A 32 9.45 -13.90 -9.67
CA SER A 32 8.08 -13.71 -9.19
C SER A 32 8.10 -12.74 -8.02
N GLY A 33 7.09 -11.90 -7.96
CA GLY A 33 6.97 -10.86 -6.96
C GLY A 33 5.53 -10.66 -6.52
N ARG A 34 5.38 -10.15 -5.30
CA ARG A 34 4.11 -9.67 -4.79
C ARG A 34 4.32 -8.38 -4.03
N ASP A 35 3.67 -7.33 -4.49
CA ASP A 35 3.63 -6.03 -3.85
C ASP A 35 2.28 -5.87 -3.16
N ARG A 36 2.27 -5.52 -1.88
CA ARG A 36 1.03 -5.27 -1.15
C ARG A 36 1.20 -4.10 -0.20
N GLY A 37 0.17 -3.29 -0.09
CA GLY A 37 0.20 -2.12 0.77
C GLY A 37 -1.15 -1.42 0.88
N ALA A 38 -1.27 -0.62 1.93
CA ALA A 38 -2.38 0.30 2.11
C ALA A 38 -1.85 1.69 2.40
N GLY A 39 -2.48 2.71 1.82
CA GLY A 39 -2.28 4.11 2.11
C GLY A 39 -3.54 4.70 2.75
N VAL A 40 -3.37 5.56 3.74
CA VAL A 40 -4.44 6.33 4.37
C VAL A 40 -4.14 7.81 4.14
N ARG A 41 -5.12 8.55 3.65
CA ARG A 41 -5.07 10.00 3.50
C ARG A 41 -6.22 10.63 4.26
N VAL A 42 -5.93 11.66 5.05
CA VAL A 42 -6.91 12.42 5.84
C VAL A 42 -6.78 13.90 5.52
N VAL A 43 -7.90 14.59 5.35
CA VAL A 43 -7.96 16.03 5.06
C VAL A 43 -8.73 16.74 6.18
N VAL A 44 -8.19 17.87 6.67
CA VAL A 44 -8.79 18.76 7.67
C VAL A 44 -8.58 20.20 7.22
N GLY A 45 -9.64 20.85 6.71
CA GLY A 45 -9.51 22.17 6.08
C GLY A 45 -8.47 22.12 4.96
N ASP A 46 -7.41 22.92 5.09
CA ASP A 46 -6.31 23.00 4.12
C ASP A 46 -5.16 22.02 4.41
N THR A 47 -5.23 21.23 5.49
CA THR A 47 -4.16 20.30 5.89
C THR A 47 -4.46 18.88 5.43
N THR A 48 -3.45 18.19 4.89
CA THR A 48 -3.55 16.78 4.49
C THR A 48 -2.47 15.94 5.17
N GLY A 49 -2.87 14.84 5.79
CA GLY A 49 -1.97 13.85 6.40
C GLY A 49 -1.99 12.51 5.66
N PHE A 50 -0.87 11.80 5.70
CA PHE A 50 -0.65 10.54 4.97
C PHE A 50 0.06 9.51 5.85
N ALA A 51 -0.37 8.25 5.76
CA ALA A 51 0.35 7.10 6.29
C ALA A 51 0.22 5.90 5.37
N HIS A 52 1.17 4.97 5.43
CA HIS A 52 1.12 3.73 4.65
C HIS A 52 1.61 2.53 5.47
N THR A 53 1.21 1.33 5.06
CA THR A 53 1.63 0.07 5.67
C THR A 53 1.62 -1.08 4.67
N ALA A 54 2.56 -2.01 4.79
CA ALA A 54 2.53 -3.30 4.09
C ALA A 54 1.75 -4.39 4.86
N ASP A 55 1.37 -4.11 6.11
CA ASP A 55 0.48 -4.97 6.90
C ASP A 55 -0.97 -4.59 6.67
N LEU A 56 -1.63 -5.36 5.81
CA LEU A 56 -3.06 -5.22 5.51
C LEU A 56 -3.99 -5.77 6.60
N SER A 57 -3.44 -6.26 7.71
CA SER A 57 -4.27 -6.68 8.85
C SER A 57 -5.03 -5.49 9.43
N ARG A 58 -6.14 -5.78 10.11
CA ARG A 58 -6.91 -4.74 10.84
C ARG A 58 -6.03 -3.95 11.81
N THR A 59 -5.04 -4.60 12.42
CA THR A 59 -4.09 -3.97 13.34
C THR A 59 -3.14 -3.05 12.59
N GLY A 60 -2.56 -3.51 11.48
CA GLY A 60 -1.67 -2.70 10.64
C GLY A 60 -2.36 -1.46 10.06
N LEU A 61 -3.59 -1.61 9.56
CA LEU A 61 -4.40 -0.49 9.07
C LEU A 61 -4.73 0.53 10.17
N ARG A 62 -5.03 0.07 11.39
CA ARG A 62 -5.25 0.96 12.53
C ARG A 62 -3.98 1.69 12.94
N ALA A 63 -2.85 1.00 12.95
CA ALA A 63 -1.56 1.61 13.26
C ALA A 63 -1.23 2.71 12.24
N ALA A 64 -1.41 2.45 10.94
CA ALA A 64 -1.23 3.45 9.91
C ALA A 64 -2.12 4.68 10.14
N ALA A 65 -3.42 4.49 10.40
CA ALA A 65 -4.35 5.59 10.65
C ALA A 65 -4.06 6.39 11.94
N GLN A 66 -3.32 5.82 12.90
CA GLN A 66 -2.94 6.51 14.15
C GLN A 66 -1.67 7.36 14.02
N MET A 67 -0.92 7.21 12.93
CA MET A 67 0.28 8.01 12.65
C MET A 67 -0.02 9.33 11.94
N ILE A 68 -1.29 9.55 11.57
CA ILE A 68 -1.79 10.76 10.91
C ILE A 68 -2.32 11.73 11.96
#